data_AF-A0A939AVT8-F1
#
_entry.id   AF-A0A939AVT8-F1
#
_cell.length_a   1.000
_cell.length_b   1.000
_cell.length_c   1.000
_cell.angle_alpha   90.00
_cell.angle_beta   90.00
_cell.angle_gamma   90.00
#
_symmetry.space_group_name_H-M   'P 1'
#
loop_
_entity.id
_entity.type
_entity.pdbx_description
1 polymer ?
#
loop_
_entity_poly.entity_id
_entity_poly.type
_entity_poly.pdbx_seq_one_letter_code
_entity_poly.pdbx_strand_id
1 'polypeptide(L)' 'ALGHPLGCTGAKLTVQIIGEMRRRDVQFGMVSMCIGGGMGAAGVFELI' A
#
# COMPACT_ATOMS: atom_id res chain seq x y z
N ALA A 1 3.50 -7.88 13.04
CA ALA A 1 3.72 -6.46 12.73
C ALA A 1 5.16 -6.28 12.23
N LEU A 2 5.39 -5.49 11.17
CA LEU A 2 6.70 -5.40 10.49
C LEU A 2 7.42 -4.05 10.71
N GLY A 3 6.94 -3.23 11.64
CA GLY A 3 7.47 -1.88 11.91
C GLY A 3 6.95 -0.80 10.94
N HIS A 4 7.33 0.45 11.22
CA HIS A 4 7.00 1.65 10.44
C HIS A 4 8.27 2.44 10.10
N PRO A 5 9.02 2.04 9.06
CA PRO A 5 10.12 2.84 8.57
C PRO A 5 9.55 4.12 7.95
N LEU A 6 9.82 5.25 8.59
CA LEU A 6 9.34 6.56 8.14
C LEU A 6 9.85 6.83 6.72
N GLY A 7 8.99 7.35 5.84
CA GLY A 7 9.29 7.59 4.42
C GLY A 7 9.23 6.35 3.52
N CYS A 8 9.57 5.16 4.02
CA CYS A 8 9.57 3.93 3.21
C CYS A 8 8.28 3.11 3.32
N THR A 9 7.44 3.37 4.32
CA THR A 9 6.23 2.58 4.60
C THR A 9 5.26 2.54 3.42
N GLY A 10 5.10 3.63 2.69
CA GLY A 10 4.20 3.66 1.53
C GLY A 10 4.61 2.67 0.44
N ALA A 11 5.87 2.71 0.01
CA ALA A 11 6.41 1.75 -0.96
C ALA A 11 6.31 0.30 -0.47
N LYS A 12 6.62 0.07 0.80
CA LYS A 12 6.51 -1.26 1.43
C LYS A 12 5.08 -1.79 1.42
N LEU A 13 4.08 -0.96 1.74
CA LEU A 13 2.67 -1.36 1.68
C LEU A 13 2.21 -1.61 0.24
N THR A 14 2.65 -0.79 -0.72
CA THR A 14 2.35 -0.97 -2.14
C THR A 14 2.87 -2.30 -2.69
N VAL A 15 4.14 -2.64 -2.42
CA VAL A 15 4.71 -3.93 -2.87
C VAL A 15 3.97 -5.10 -2.23
N GLN A 16 3.61 -4.99 -0.94
CA GLN A 16 2.83 -6.02 -0.26
C GLN A 16 1.45 -6.20 -0.89
N ILE A 17 0.74 -5.12 -1.23
CA ILE A 17 -0.59 -5.27 -1.83
C ILE A 17 -0.50 -5.87 -3.22
N ILE A 18 0.46 -5.47 -4.06
CA ILE A 18 0.63 -6.04 -5.41
C ILE A 18 0.91 -7.55 -5.32
N GLY A 19 1.75 -7.96 -4.38
CA GLY A 19 2.01 -9.38 -4.11
C GLY A 19 0.75 -10.13 -3.66
N GLU A 20 -0.04 -9.54 -2.76
CA GLU A 20 -1.30 -10.13 -2.31
C GLU A 20 -2.37 -10.15 -3.40
N MET A 21 -2.42 -9.14 -4.28
CA MET A 21 -3.36 -9.08 -5.39
C MET A 21 -3.13 -10.24 -6.36
N ARG A 22 -1.85 -10.50 -6.71
CA ARG A 22 -1.46 -11.67 -7.51
C ARG A 22 -1.83 -12.99 -6.82
N ARG A 23 -1.63 -13.09 -5.50
CA ARG A 23 -1.94 -14.31 -4.73
C ARG A 23 -3.44 -14.58 -4.62
N ARG A 24 -4.26 -13.52 -4.60
CA ARG A 24 -5.71 -13.59 -4.43
C ARG A 24 -6.49 -13.51 -5.75
N ASP A 25 -5.80 -13.37 -6.87
CA ASP A 25 -6.39 -13.21 -8.21
C ASP A 25 -7.44 -12.09 -8.26
N VAL A 26 -7.07 -10.91 -7.76
CA VAL A 26 -7.93 -9.72 -7.76
C VAL A 26 -7.35 -8.63 -8.65
N GLN A 27 -8.23 -8.01 -9.44
CA GLN A 27 -7.85 -6.96 -10.39
C GLN A 27 -7.49 -5.63 -9.70
N PHE A 28 -8.17 -5.27 -8.61
CA PHE A 28 -7.98 -3.98 -7.93
C PHE A 28 -7.56 -4.13 -6.48
N GLY A 29 -6.67 -3.24 -6.05
CA GLY A 29 -6.23 -3.13 -4.66
C GLY A 29 -5.96 -1.67 -4.29
N MET A 30 -6.12 -1.33 -3.01
CA MET A 30 -5.89 0.03 -2.53
C MET A 30 -4.99 0.03 -1.30
N VAL A 31 -4.07 1.00 -1.26
CA VAL A 31 -3.27 1.30 -0.08
C VAL A 31 -3.66 2.69 0.39
N SER A 32 -3.86 2.84 1.70
CA SER A 32 -4.06 4.13 2.35
C SER A 32 -3.17 4.24 3.58
N MET A 33 -2.68 5.44 3.87
CA MET A 33 -1.82 5.71 5.01
C MET A 33 -1.97 7.15 5.52
N CYS A 34 -1.76 7.34 6.82
CA CYS A 34 -1.62 8.65 7.41
C CYS A 34 -0.23 9.25 7.10
N ILE A 35 -0.18 10.57 7.05
CA ILE A 35 1.03 11.38 6.89
C ILE A 35 1.08 12.37 8.07
N GLY A 36 2.30 12.73 8.50
CA GLY A 36 2.49 13.74 9.55
C GLY A 36 1.84 15.08 9.19
N GLY A 37 1.40 15.84 10.20
CA GLY A 37 0.72 17.12 9.99
C GLY A 37 -0.76 17.02 9.61
N GLY A 38 -1.41 15.87 9.85
CA GLY A 38 -2.85 15.70 9.64
C GLY A 38 -3.27 15.37 8.21
N MET A 39 -2.32 14.99 7.36
CA MET A 39 -2.56 14.60 5.97
C MET A 39 -2.72 13.08 5.82
N GLY A 40 -3.18 12.65 4.66
CA GLY A 40 -3.24 11.24 4.28
C GLY A 40 -3.01 11.07 2.79
N ALA A 41 -2.61 9.87 2.38
CA ALA A 41 -2.49 9.49 0.99
C ALA A 41 -3.16 8.15 0.74
N ALA A 42 -3.78 8.01 -0.42
CA ALA A 42 -4.36 6.77 -0.91
C ALA A 42 -3.95 6.54 -2.37
N GLY A 43 -3.63 5.29 -2.70
CA GLY A 43 -3.31 4.84 -4.05
C GLY A 43 -4.14 3.62 -4.40
N VAL A 44 -4.74 3.62 -5.58
CA VAL A 44 -5.46 2.48 -6.15
C VAL A 44 -4.59 1.89 -7.26
N PHE A 45 -4.43 0.57 -7.23
CA PHE A 45 -3.62 -0.18 -8.17
C PHE A 45 -4.51 -1.17 -8.91
N GLU A 46 -4.29 -1.25 -10.22
CA GLU A 46 -4.87 -2.27 -11.09
C GLU A 46 -3.77 -3.26 -11.47
N LEU A 47 -4.06 -4.55 -11.34
CA LEU A 47 -3.20 -5.63 -11.79
C LEU A 47 -3.54 -5.94 -13.25
N ILE A 48 -2.57 -5.71 -14.13
CA ILE A 48 -2.63 -5.94 -15.58
C ILE A 48 -1.92 -7.25 -15.90
#